data_AF-A0AAV5IE72-F1
#
_entry.id   AF-A0AAV5IE72-F1
#
_cell.length_a   1.000
_cell.length_b   1.000
_cell.length_c   1.000
_cell.angle_alpha   90.00
_cell.angle_beta   90.00
_cell.angle_gamma   90.00
#
_symmetry.space_group_name_H-M   'P 1'
#
loop_
_entity.id
_entity.type
_entity.pdbx_description
1 polymer ?
#
loop_
_entity_poly.entity_id
_entity_poly.type
_entity_poly.pdbx_seq_one_letter_code
_entity_poly.pdbx_strand_id
1 'polypeptide(L)'
;MEPRSTRFLEPNNWVPPNPARHWYESSLASILSTTEAPNIIHTHDIVFHGFSTKLSSLEALKLQTLPHVVAVIPEQVRRLQTTRLPEFLGLKTTDNAKLLKECDFGSDLVIELFDTGIWLEWQSFNDQDLGSIPAK
;
A
#
# COMPACT_ATOMS: atom_id res chain seq x y z
N MET A 1 14.77 -13.36 -8.76
CA MET A 1 14.19 -12.06 -9.16
C MET A 1 14.85 -11.04 -8.25
N GLU A 2 15.65 -10.13 -8.80
CA GLU A 2 16.35 -9.12 -7.99
C GLU A 2 15.35 -8.26 -7.19
N PRO A 3 15.60 -8.01 -5.90
CA PRO A 3 14.69 -7.24 -5.07
C PRO A 3 14.52 -5.82 -5.64
N ARG A 4 13.27 -5.39 -5.79
CA ARG A 4 12.93 -3.99 -6.03
C ARG A 4 12.85 -3.32 -4.65
N SER A 5 13.22 -2.05 -4.52
CA SER A 5 13.40 -1.41 -3.21
C SER A 5 12.43 -0.24 -3.04
N THR A 6 11.44 -0.36 -2.16
CA THR A 6 10.43 0.69 -1.87
C THR A 6 10.61 1.26 -0.47
N ARG A 7 10.99 2.54 -0.29
CA ARG A 7 11.44 3.06 1.01
C ARG A 7 10.80 4.39 1.47
N PHE A 8 10.77 4.56 2.80
CA PHE A 8 10.10 5.57 3.62
C PHE A 8 11.11 6.56 4.24
N LEU A 9 10.66 7.75 4.64
CA LEU A 9 11.47 8.84 5.21
C LEU A 9 11.07 9.21 6.65
N GLU A 10 12.09 9.22 7.49
CA GLU A 10 12.52 10.19 8.51
C GLU A 10 11.70 10.61 9.73
N PRO A 11 12.35 10.76 10.92
CA PRO A 11 11.67 11.04 12.18
C PRO A 11 11.54 12.55 12.44
N ASN A 12 10.44 12.90 13.12
CA ASN A 12 10.17 14.14 13.85
C ASN A 12 9.93 15.42 13.02
N ASN A 13 8.64 15.72 12.79
CA ASN A 13 8.06 17.04 12.50
C ASN A 13 8.56 17.82 11.27
N TRP A 14 9.39 17.23 10.42
CA TRP A 14 9.77 17.83 9.14
C TRP A 14 8.79 17.45 8.03
N VAL A 15 8.18 18.44 7.39
CA VAL A 15 7.38 18.27 6.18
C VAL A 15 8.26 18.64 4.99
N PRO A 16 8.64 17.70 4.10
CA PRO A 16 9.47 18.05 2.95
C PRO A 16 8.70 19.01 2.02
N PRO A 17 9.41 19.93 1.34
CA PRO A 17 8.78 20.81 0.37
C PRO A 17 8.14 20.00 -0.74
N ASN A 18 6.89 20.28 -1.08
CA ASN A 18 6.21 19.65 -2.22
C ASN A 18 6.56 20.41 -3.51
N PRO A 19 7.16 19.78 -4.54
CA PRO A 19 7.49 18.34 -4.63
C PRO A 19 8.87 17.96 -4.06
N ALA A 20 8.88 16.94 -3.20
CA ALA A 20 10.06 16.43 -2.50
C ALA A 20 11.00 15.61 -3.41
N ARG A 21 10.62 15.43 -4.67
CA ARG A 21 11.30 14.55 -5.63
C ARG A 21 12.79 14.86 -5.79
N HIS A 22 13.15 16.15 -5.89
CA HIS A 22 14.54 16.56 -6.08
C HIS A 22 15.44 16.17 -4.88
N TRP A 23 14.91 16.21 -3.66
CA TRP A 23 15.59 15.72 -2.46
C TRP A 23 15.85 14.21 -2.53
N TYR A 24 14.87 13.46 -3.01
CA TYR A 24 14.99 12.02 -3.17
C TYR A 24 16.00 11.66 -4.25
N GLU A 25 15.98 12.37 -5.38
CA GLU A 25 16.96 12.21 -6.46
C GLU A 25 18.38 12.55 -6.00
N SER A 26 18.55 13.61 -5.20
CA SER A 26 19.84 13.96 -4.60
C SER A 26 20.34 12.88 -3.64
N SER A 27 19.46 12.35 -2.79
CA SER A 27 19.78 11.25 -1.86
C SER A 27 20.23 10.00 -2.61
N LEU A 28 19.52 9.65 -3.69
CA LEU A 28 19.90 8.53 -4.56
C LEU A 28 21.22 8.78 -5.28
N ALA A 29 21.41 9.95 -5.87
CA ALA A 29 22.65 10.28 -6.57
C ALA A 29 23.89 10.18 -5.65
N SER A 30 23.74 10.44 -4.35
CA SER A 30 24.83 10.35 -3.38
C SER A 30 25.37 8.93 -3.15
N ILE A 31 24.58 7.89 -3.44
CA ILE A 31 24.96 6.48 -3.21
C ILE A 31 25.30 5.72 -4.49
N LEU A 32 24.83 6.22 -5.63
CA LEU A 32 25.01 5.63 -6.95
C LEU A 32 26.41 5.91 -7.50
N SER A 33 26.85 5.08 -8.45
CA SER A 33 28.09 5.32 -9.17
C SER A 33 27.93 6.50 -10.14
N THR A 34 29.01 7.19 -10.50
CA THR A 34 28.97 8.36 -11.40
C THR A 34 28.39 8.06 -12.81
N THR A 35 28.27 6.78 -13.16
CA THR A 35 27.71 6.30 -14.42
C THR A 35 26.21 5.99 -14.36
N GLU A 36 25.60 6.00 -13.17
CA GLU A 36 24.21 5.61 -12.96
C GLU A 36 23.35 6.82 -12.59
N ALA A 37 22.30 7.06 -13.36
CA ALA A 37 21.35 8.13 -13.06
C ALA A 37 20.35 7.68 -11.98
N PRO A 38 19.98 8.54 -11.02
CA PRO A 38 18.94 8.24 -10.06
C PRO A 38 17.61 8.00 -10.79
N ASN A 39 16.95 6.89 -10.48
CA ASN A 39 15.67 6.52 -11.09
C ASN A 39 14.61 6.26 -10.01
N ILE A 40 13.69 7.21 -9.86
CA ILE A 40 12.54 7.07 -8.98
C ILE A 40 11.34 6.54 -9.78
N ILE A 41 10.82 5.40 -9.33
CA ILE A 41 9.63 4.75 -9.88
C ILE A 41 8.37 5.45 -9.38
N HIS A 42 8.29 5.71 -8.07
CA HIS A 42 7.14 6.36 -7.46
C HIS A 42 7.55 7.19 -6.25
N THR A 43 6.77 8.23 -5.95
CA THR A 43 6.91 9.08 -4.76
C THR A 43 5.64 8.98 -3.93
N HIS A 44 5.80 8.82 -2.62
CA HIS A 44 4.72 8.80 -1.66
C HIS A 44 4.77 10.09 -0.82
N ASP A 45 3.64 10.76 -0.68
CA ASP A 45 3.52 12.04 0.03
C ASP A 45 2.27 12.16 0.93
N ILE A 46 1.34 11.19 0.86
CA ILE A 46 0.07 11.20 1.60
C ILE A 46 0.21 10.51 2.97
N VAL A 47 0.39 9.18 2.98
CA VAL A 47 0.43 8.38 4.21
C VAL A 47 1.82 8.43 4.87
N PHE A 48 2.84 8.59 4.04
CA PHE A 48 4.23 8.73 4.44
C PHE A 48 4.99 9.46 3.34
N HIS A 49 6.12 10.07 3.71
CA HIS A 49 7.05 10.64 2.74
C HIS A 49 8.06 9.58 2.32
N GLY A 50 8.24 9.33 1.02
CA GLY A 50 9.17 8.32 0.56
C GLY A 50 9.17 8.12 -0.96
N PHE A 51 9.95 7.16 -1.43
CA PHE A 51 10.03 6.81 -2.84
C PHE A 51 10.39 5.35 -3.07
N SER A 52 10.03 4.83 -4.24
CA SER A 52 10.43 3.49 -4.72
C SER A 52 11.43 3.59 -5.86
N THR A 53 12.39 2.66 -5.86
CA THR A 53 13.49 2.61 -6.83
C THR A 53 14.02 1.18 -6.96
N LYS A 54 14.87 0.92 -7.95
CA LYS A 54 15.61 -0.34 -8.07
C LYS A 54 17.03 -0.08 -7.60
N LEU A 55 17.48 -0.86 -6.64
CA LEU A 55 18.83 -0.78 -6.10
C LEU A 55 19.41 -2.17 -5.98
N SER A 56 20.73 -2.29 -6.16
CA SER A 56 21.47 -3.45 -5.72
C SER A 56 21.42 -3.58 -4.19
N SER A 57 21.74 -4.78 -3.67
CA SER A 57 21.80 -4.98 -2.20
C SER A 57 22.82 -4.06 -1.53
N LEU A 58 23.92 -3.74 -2.23
CA LEU A 58 24.96 -2.85 -1.72
C LEU A 58 24.49 -1.38 -1.70
N GLU A 59 23.85 -0.92 -2.77
CA GLU A 59 23.23 0.42 -2.81
C GLU A 59 22.14 0.59 -1.75
N ALA A 60 21.32 -0.42 -1.53
CA ALA A 60 20.29 -0.39 -0.49
C ALA A 60 20.92 -0.24 0.91
N LEU A 61 22.03 -0.93 1.18
CA LEU A 61 22.76 -0.77 2.43
C LEU A 61 23.33 0.65 2.58
N LYS A 62 23.95 1.20 1.53
CA LYS A 62 24.43 2.60 1.53
C LYS A 62 23.31 3.58 1.82
N LEU A 63 22.15 3.41 1.17
CA LEU A 63 20.98 4.26 1.40
C LEU A 63 20.54 4.21 2.86
N GLN A 64 20.55 3.02 3.48
CA GLN A 64 20.17 2.83 4.88
C GLN A 64 21.11 3.52 5.86
N THR A 65 22.37 3.78 5.48
CA THR A 65 23.33 4.49 6.34
C THR A 65 23.15 6.01 6.33
N LEU A 66 22.34 6.55 5.40
CA LEU A 66 22.10 7.99 5.36
C LEU A 66 21.34 8.41 6.63
N PRO A 67 21.77 9.48 7.32
CA PRO A 67 21.15 9.90 8.57
C PRO A 67 19.71 10.33 8.36
N HIS A 68 19.35 10.69 7.12
CA HIS A 68 18.02 11.05 6.71
C HIS A 68 17.21 9.88 6.09
N VAL A 69 17.54 8.63 6.41
CA VAL A 69 16.75 7.45 6.00
C VAL A 69 16.37 6.61 7.21
N VAL A 70 15.07 6.58 7.52
CA VAL A 70 14.53 5.79 8.66
C VAL A 70 14.47 4.31 8.36
N ALA A 71 13.98 3.93 7.18
CA ALA A 71 13.71 2.53 6.90
C ALA A 71 13.94 2.17 5.45
N VAL A 72 14.63 1.05 5.31
CA VAL A 72 14.90 0.40 4.05
C VAL A 72 14.16 -0.97 4.06
N ILE A 73 12.89 -1.03 3.59
CA ILE A 73 12.00 -2.22 3.43
C ILE A 73 11.91 -2.84 2.01
N PRO A 74 12.37 -4.08 1.75
CA PRO A 74 12.39 -4.71 0.41
C PRO A 74 10.98 -4.89 -0.18
N GLU A 75 10.82 -4.63 -1.48
CA GLU A 75 9.60 -4.98 -2.21
C GLU A 75 9.43 -6.49 -2.23
N GLN A 76 8.23 -6.96 -1.91
CA GLN A 76 7.93 -8.39 -1.84
C GLN A 76 6.69 -8.70 -2.67
N VAL A 77 6.81 -9.70 -3.55
CA VAL A 77 5.64 -10.27 -4.22
C VAL A 77 4.80 -10.99 -3.16
N ARG A 78 3.61 -10.47 -2.88
CA ARG A 78 2.64 -11.10 -2.00
C ARG A 78 1.94 -12.24 -2.74
N ARG A 79 1.59 -13.30 -2.00
CA ARG A 79 0.81 -14.43 -2.51
C ARG A 79 -0.63 -14.29 -2.05
N LEU A 80 -1.56 -14.70 -2.90
CA LEU A 80 -2.98 -14.71 -2.57
C LEU A 80 -3.22 -15.59 -1.34
N GLN A 81 -3.91 -15.04 -0.35
CA GLN A 81 -4.17 -15.72 0.92
C GLN A 81 -5.51 -16.45 0.94
N THR A 82 -6.50 -15.96 0.18
CA THR A 82 -7.83 -16.56 0.07
C THR A 82 -8.50 -16.13 -1.23
N THR A 83 -9.38 -16.97 -1.76
CA THR A 83 -10.35 -16.60 -2.83
C THR A 83 -11.79 -16.59 -2.31
N ARG A 84 -11.99 -16.82 -1.00
CA ARG A 84 -13.30 -17.01 -0.36
C ARG A 84 -13.43 -16.09 0.84
N LEU A 85 -13.59 -14.80 0.59
CA LEU A 85 -13.58 -13.76 1.63
C LEU A 85 -14.63 -13.98 2.74
N PRO A 86 -15.91 -14.31 2.45
CA PRO A 86 -16.89 -14.50 3.51
C PRO A 86 -16.51 -15.64 4.47
N GLU A 87 -16.00 -16.76 3.94
CA GLU A 87 -15.52 -17.88 4.76
C GLU A 87 -14.27 -17.50 5.55
N PHE A 88 -13.32 -16.78 4.93
CA PHE A 88 -12.08 -16.32 5.55
C PHE A 88 -12.34 -15.36 6.73
N LEU A 89 -13.31 -14.46 6.59
CA LEU A 89 -13.74 -13.54 7.64
C LEU A 89 -14.71 -14.18 8.65
N GLY A 90 -15.14 -15.43 8.43
CA GLY A 90 -16.12 -16.11 9.28
C GLY A 90 -17.55 -15.57 9.16
N LEU A 91 -17.86 -14.84 8.08
CA LEU A 91 -19.18 -14.28 7.78
C LEU A 91 -20.14 -15.36 7.27
N LYS A 92 -20.49 -16.30 8.15
CA LYS A 92 -21.45 -17.38 7.86
C LYS A 92 -22.87 -16.92 8.17
N THR A 93 -23.76 -17.06 7.19
CA THR A 93 -25.19 -16.70 7.29
C THR A 93 -26.06 -17.86 7.79
N THR A 94 -25.51 -18.77 8.60
CA THR A 94 -26.31 -19.83 9.24
C THR A 94 -27.26 -19.24 10.31
N ASP A 95 -28.25 -20.01 10.74
CA ASP A 95 -29.32 -19.58 11.67
C ASP A 95 -28.82 -18.93 12.98
N ASN A 96 -27.55 -19.15 13.34
CA ASN A 96 -26.87 -18.54 14.50
C ASN A 96 -26.16 -17.20 14.20
N ALA A 97 -26.38 -16.58 13.04
CA ALA A 97 -25.77 -15.29 12.62
C ALA A 97 -26.35 -14.07 13.37
N LYS A 98 -26.53 -14.18 14.68
CA LYS A 98 -27.10 -13.15 15.56
C LYS A 98 -26.34 -11.82 15.45
N LEU A 99 -25.00 -11.87 15.38
CA LEU A 99 -24.16 -10.69 15.22
C LEU A 99 -24.36 -9.97 13.87
N LEU A 100 -24.52 -10.71 12.76
CA LEU A 100 -24.80 -10.08 11.46
C LEU A 100 -26.15 -9.38 11.48
N LYS A 101 -27.17 -9.99 12.08
CA LYS A 101 -28.49 -9.36 12.25
C LYS A 101 -28.45 -8.14 13.18
N GLU A 102 -27.69 -8.22 14.28
CA GLU A 102 -27.54 -7.11 15.23
C GLU A 102 -26.79 -5.91 14.62
N CYS A 103 -25.89 -6.14 13.65
CA CYS A 103 -25.16 -5.10 12.92
C CYS A 103 -25.84 -4.66 11.61
N ASP A 104 -27.13 -4.94 11.41
CA ASP A 104 -27.86 -4.66 10.15
C ASP A 104 -27.11 -5.18 8.90
N PHE A 105 -26.55 -6.38 9.01
CA PHE A 105 -25.74 -7.05 7.99
C PHE A 105 -24.54 -6.24 7.47
N GLY A 106 -24.08 -5.24 8.24
CA GLY A 106 -23.00 -4.35 7.83
C GLY A 106 -23.46 -3.19 6.95
N SER A 107 -24.73 -2.78 7.04
CA SER A 107 -25.21 -1.53 6.45
C SER A 107 -24.32 -0.34 6.88
N ASP A 108 -24.05 0.58 5.95
CA ASP A 108 -23.13 1.73 6.11
C ASP A 108 -21.67 1.39 6.45
N LEU A 109 -21.26 0.12 6.41
CA LEU A 109 -19.88 -0.30 6.60
C LEU A 109 -19.15 -0.39 5.26
N VAL A 110 -18.04 0.34 5.13
CA VAL A 110 -17.12 0.20 3.99
C VAL A 110 -15.97 -0.70 4.37
N ILE A 111 -15.79 -1.79 3.61
CA ILE A 111 -14.67 -2.72 3.75
C ILE A 111 -13.79 -2.60 2.50
N GLU A 112 -12.57 -2.13 2.67
CA GLU A 112 -11.57 -2.10 1.60
C GLU A 112 -10.92 -3.48 1.43
N LEU A 113 -10.90 -4.00 0.21
CA LEU A 113 -10.31 -5.29 -0.14
C LEU A 113 -9.26 -5.11 -1.23
N PHE A 114 -8.05 -5.59 -0.97
CA PHE A 114 -6.99 -5.71 -1.96
C PHE A 114 -7.02 -7.12 -2.58
N ASP A 115 -7.55 -7.23 -3.80
CA ASP A 115 -7.65 -8.48 -4.56
C ASP A 115 -6.91 -8.36 -5.90
N THR A 116 -6.74 -9.50 -6.56
CA THR A 116 -6.26 -9.67 -7.93
C THR A 116 -7.24 -9.17 -9.00
N GLY A 117 -8.48 -8.85 -8.62
CA GLY A 117 -9.53 -8.28 -9.46
C GLY A 117 -10.92 -8.76 -9.03
N ILE A 118 -11.95 -7.99 -9.38
CA ILE A 118 -13.36 -8.34 -9.17
C ILE A 118 -14.12 -8.23 -10.50
N TRP A 119 -15.12 -9.08 -10.69
CA TRP A 119 -16.09 -8.94 -11.77
C TRP A 119 -17.38 -8.34 -11.22
N LEU A 120 -17.64 -7.07 -11.53
CA LEU A 120 -18.78 -6.33 -11.00
C LEU A 120 -20.12 -6.82 -11.56
N GLU A 121 -20.11 -7.57 -12.66
CA GLU A 121 -21.31 -8.11 -13.29
C GLU A 121 -21.90 -9.32 -12.55
N TRP A 122 -21.20 -9.82 -11.53
CA TRP A 122 -21.66 -10.97 -10.75
C TRP A 122 -22.78 -10.56 -9.80
N GLN A 123 -23.72 -11.49 -9.60
CA GLN A 123 -24.91 -11.25 -8.77
C GLN A 123 -24.59 -10.87 -7.31
N SER A 124 -23.40 -11.22 -6.80
CA SER A 124 -22.93 -10.79 -5.47
C SER A 124 -22.65 -9.28 -5.35
N PHE A 125 -22.58 -8.55 -6.47
CA PHE A 125 -22.37 -7.10 -6.51
C PHE A 125 -23.61 -6.34 -7.02
N ASN A 126 -24.76 -7.00 -7.13
CA ASN A 126 -26.02 -6.34 -7.49
C ASN A 126 -26.46 -5.38 -6.36
N ASP A 127 -26.71 -4.12 -6.70
CA ASP A 127 -27.04 -3.03 -5.80
C ASP A 127 -28.55 -2.70 -5.74
N GLN A 128 -29.41 -3.48 -6.40
CA GLN A 128 -30.86 -3.20 -6.54
C GLN A 128 -31.62 -2.95 -5.23
N ASP A 129 -31.15 -3.47 -4.10
CA ASP A 129 -31.78 -3.30 -2.78
C ASP A 129 -30.92 -2.48 -1.79
N LEU A 130 -29.85 -1.85 -2.26
CA LEU A 130 -29.02 -0.95 -1.44
C LEU A 130 -29.63 0.45 -1.36
N GLY A 131 -29.45 1.10 -0.21
CA GLY A 131 -29.85 2.50 0.00
C GLY A 131 -29.06 3.47 -0.88
N SER A 132 -29.39 4.76 -0.79
CA SER A 132 -28.63 5.81 -1.48
C SER A 132 -27.15 5.79 -1.07
N ILE A 133 -26.26 6.00 -2.04
CA ILE A 133 -24.82 6.11 -1.81
C ILE A 133 -24.56 7.14 -0.69
N PRO A 134 -23.76 6.82 0.36
CA PRO A 134 -23.44 7.75 1.43
C PRO A 134 -22.84 9.06 0.90
N ALA A 135 -23.18 10.17 1.56
CA ALA A 135 -22.63 11.48 1.21
C ALA A 135 -21.12 11.53 1.53
N LYS A 136 -20.37 12.29 0.72
CA LYS A 136 -18.93 12.49 0.85
C LYS A 136 -18.56 13.40 2.02
#